data_AF-A0A0S8JA68-F1
#
_entry.id   AF-A0A0S8JA68-F1
#
_cell.length_a   1.000
_cell.length_b   1.000
_cell.length_c   1.000
_cell.angle_alpha   90.00
_cell.angle_beta   90.00
_cell.angle_gamma   90.00
#
_symmetry.space_group_name_H-M   'P 1'
#
loop_
_entity.id
_entity.type
_entity.pdbx_description
1 polymer ?
#
loop_
_entity_poly.entity_id
_entity_poly.type
_entity_poly.pdbx_seq_one_letter_code
_entity_poly.pdbx_strand_id
1 'polypeptide(L)'
;MAAISPASTVQSAQYRSVLSSSVVSISESEQRQAFGNEWVQAHAVRPVEQVLVVLGRQLLEEPWIFSNPAEPTSYEHSYQDRSSEVTLRIEAVLSWLVSKDVLVPHHGEVRDYLLRHQDMIDLVAFACGAASERFQTDSELALELYRDPEIENEYLTLYVRREQYKQEILDEIDLVSAEFEDNLTGKSGWFVLTTDFRLTR
;
A
#
# COMPACT_ATOMS: atom_id res chain seq x y z
N MET A 1 7.10 -35.73 70.47
CA MET A 1 8.51 -35.98 70.07
C MET A 1 8.87 -34.97 68.99
N ALA A 2 10.12 -34.51 68.89
CA ALA A 2 10.47 -33.37 68.03
C ALA A 2 11.85 -33.52 67.38
N ALA A 3 11.94 -33.08 66.12
CA ALA A 3 13.13 -32.64 65.39
C ALA A 3 12.58 -31.67 64.31
N ILE A 4 12.88 -30.37 64.27
CA ILE A 4 14.16 -29.62 64.34
C ILE A 4 14.94 -29.74 63.03
N SER A 5 15.06 -28.60 62.34
CA SER A 5 15.85 -28.35 61.12
C SER A 5 17.33 -28.07 61.47
N PRO A 6 18.26 -28.02 60.49
CA PRO A 6 18.69 -26.67 60.08
C PRO A 6 19.03 -26.51 58.59
N ALA A 7 19.09 -25.24 58.15
CA ALA A 7 19.64 -24.82 56.87
C ALA A 7 21.10 -24.34 57.00
N SER A 8 21.88 -24.40 55.92
CA SER A 8 23.19 -23.76 55.64
C SER A 8 23.63 -24.20 54.22
N THR A 9 24.40 -23.50 53.38
CA THR A 9 25.28 -22.31 53.51
C THR A 9 25.19 -21.43 52.24
N VAL A 10 25.55 -20.14 52.34
CA VAL A 10 25.69 -19.21 51.19
C VAL A 10 27.16 -19.04 50.78
N GLN A 11 27.45 -19.11 49.47
CA GLN A 11 28.60 -18.50 48.79
C GLN A 11 28.21 -18.33 47.30
N SER A 12 28.05 -17.15 46.70
CA SER A 12 28.86 -15.92 46.64
C SER A 12 30.12 -16.05 45.75
N ALA A 13 29.94 -15.88 44.44
CA ALA A 13 31.02 -15.66 43.48
C ALA A 13 30.66 -14.49 42.56
N GLN A 14 31.24 -13.32 42.81
CA GLN A 14 31.17 -12.16 41.91
C GLN A 14 32.30 -12.26 40.89
N TYR A 15 32.06 -12.14 39.59
CA TYR A 15 33.09 -11.62 38.68
C TYR A 15 32.51 -10.85 37.47
N ARG A 16 32.67 -9.53 37.57
CA ARG A 16 32.83 -8.49 36.53
C ARG A 16 32.34 -8.77 35.10
N SER A 17 31.38 -7.94 34.69
CA SER A 17 31.40 -7.12 33.46
C SER A 17 32.54 -7.35 32.45
N VAL A 18 32.15 -7.68 31.22
CA VAL A 18 32.76 -7.13 30.01
C VAL A 18 31.63 -6.54 29.15
N LEU A 19 31.54 -5.22 29.09
CA LEU A 19 30.85 -4.55 27.98
C LEU A 19 31.77 -4.62 26.75
N SER A 20 31.27 -5.21 25.66
CA SER A 20 31.91 -5.10 24.35
C SER A 20 30.85 -4.62 23.36
N SER A 21 30.83 -3.30 23.14
CA SER A 21 29.88 -2.67 22.22
C SER A 21 30.23 -3.01 20.78
N SER A 22 29.31 -3.69 20.10
CA SER A 22 29.24 -3.76 18.63
C SER A 22 27.78 -3.61 18.19
N VAL A 23 27.13 -2.54 18.65
CA VAL A 23 25.94 -2.03 17.96
C VAL A 23 26.45 -1.49 16.62
N VAL A 24 26.28 -2.29 15.57
CA VAL A 24 26.53 -1.84 14.21
C VAL A 24 25.37 -0.92 13.84
N SER A 25 25.57 0.38 13.96
CA SER A 25 24.66 1.39 13.44
C SER A 25 24.72 1.38 11.92
N ILE A 26 24.01 0.42 11.30
CA ILE A 26 23.82 0.36 9.85
C ILE A 26 23.12 1.65 9.44
N SER A 27 23.71 2.38 8.51
CA SER A 27 23.17 3.64 8.00
C SER A 27 22.01 3.38 7.02
N GLU A 28 21.08 4.33 6.89
CA GLU A 28 20.00 4.25 5.87
C GLU A 28 20.58 4.12 4.44
N SER A 29 21.79 4.66 4.20
CA SER A 29 22.54 4.48 2.96
C SER A 29 23.00 3.04 2.67
N GLU A 30 23.16 2.19 3.70
CA GLU A 30 23.53 0.77 3.52
C GLU A 30 22.29 -0.10 3.26
N GLN A 31 21.14 0.21 3.86
CA GLN A 31 19.87 -0.47 3.54
C GLN A 31 19.46 -0.23 2.07
N ARG A 32 19.68 0.98 1.53
CA ARG A 32 19.48 1.28 0.10
C ARG A 32 20.36 0.43 -0.84
N GLN A 33 21.37 -0.29 -0.36
CA GLN A 33 22.29 -1.07 -1.21
C GLN A 33 21.96 -2.57 -1.30
N ALA A 34 21.13 -3.13 -0.41
CA ALA A 34 20.78 -4.55 -0.39
C ALA A 34 19.76 -4.97 -1.47
N PHE A 35 18.87 -4.06 -1.88
CA PHE A 35 17.75 -4.34 -2.79
C PHE A 35 17.97 -3.88 -4.26
N GLY A 36 19.12 -3.29 -4.59
CA GLY A 36 19.27 -2.49 -5.81
C GLY A 36 19.64 -3.19 -7.13
N ASN A 37 20.09 -4.46 -7.11
CA ASN A 37 21.11 -4.91 -8.08
C ASN A 37 20.78 -6.09 -9.02
N GLU A 38 19.55 -6.66 -9.06
CA GLU A 38 19.33 -7.91 -9.83
C GLU A 38 18.20 -7.93 -10.89
N TRP A 39 17.52 -6.81 -11.17
CA TRP A 39 16.40 -6.78 -12.15
C TRP A 39 16.58 -5.89 -13.40
N VAL A 40 17.78 -5.35 -13.63
CA VAL A 40 18.05 -4.42 -14.75
C VAL A 40 18.72 -5.10 -15.97
N GLN A 41 18.17 -6.21 -16.49
CA GLN A 41 18.50 -6.74 -17.84
C GLN A 41 17.38 -7.55 -18.55
N ALA A 42 16.25 -6.92 -18.88
CA ALA A 42 15.42 -7.19 -20.09
C ALA A 42 14.31 -6.11 -20.20
N HIS A 43 13.94 -5.53 -21.33
CA HIS A 43 14.03 -6.00 -22.72
C HIS A 43 14.55 -4.91 -23.69
N ALA A 44 15.00 -5.33 -24.88
CA ALA A 44 15.52 -4.44 -25.91
C ALA A 44 14.43 -3.82 -26.81
N VAL A 45 14.73 -2.59 -27.26
CA VAL A 45 13.99 -1.73 -28.19
C VAL A 45 13.46 -2.46 -29.44
N ARG A 46 12.25 -2.07 -29.89
CA ARG A 46 11.90 -2.04 -31.32
C ARG A 46 11.23 -0.70 -31.68
N PRO A 47 11.72 0.04 -32.69
CA PRO A 47 11.03 1.20 -33.22
C PRO A 47 9.95 0.79 -34.24
N VAL A 48 8.92 1.62 -34.40
CA VAL A 48 8.03 1.59 -35.57
C VAL A 48 7.95 3.01 -36.11
N GLU A 49 8.45 3.22 -37.33
CA GLU A 49 8.53 4.53 -37.97
C GLU A 49 7.61 4.59 -39.19
N GLN A 50 6.79 5.65 -39.26
CA GLN A 50 6.09 6.13 -40.47
C GLN A 50 5.04 5.11 -41.04
N VAL A 51 4.17 5.40 -42.02
CA VAL A 51 3.93 6.57 -42.89
C VAL A 51 2.41 6.77 -43.03
N LEU A 52 1.88 8.00 -42.89
CA LEU A 52 0.96 8.59 -43.89
C LEU A 52 0.75 10.10 -43.68
N VAL A 53 1.12 10.89 -44.69
CA VAL A 53 0.68 12.28 -44.87
C VAL A 53 0.28 12.45 -46.32
N VAL A 54 -1.01 12.74 -46.57
CA VAL A 54 -1.51 13.21 -47.87
C VAL A 54 -2.50 14.33 -47.62
N LEU A 55 -2.41 15.39 -48.43
CA LEU A 55 -3.17 16.64 -48.29
C LEU A 55 -4.54 16.56 -48.99
N GLY A 56 -5.53 17.27 -48.45
CA GLY A 56 -6.81 17.55 -49.10
C GLY A 56 -7.49 18.76 -48.45
N ARG A 57 -7.50 19.92 -49.11
CA ARG A 57 -8.05 21.18 -48.61
C ARG A 57 -8.70 21.95 -49.77
N GLN A 58 -9.65 22.84 -49.47
CA GLN A 58 -10.37 23.73 -50.42
C GLN A 58 -11.31 22.96 -51.40
N LEU A 59 -12.52 23.39 -51.83
CA LEU A 59 -13.46 24.54 -51.71
C LEU A 59 -14.92 23.95 -51.74
N LEU A 60 -16.09 24.58 -51.51
CA LEU A 60 -16.61 25.88 -50.99
C LEU A 60 -18.12 25.70 -50.60
N GLU A 61 -18.86 26.81 -50.36
CA GLU A 61 -20.29 27.11 -50.77
C GLU A 61 -21.35 25.97 -50.85
N GLU A 62 -22.58 26.02 -50.29
CA GLU A 62 -23.48 27.05 -49.69
C GLU A 62 -24.37 26.37 -48.60
N PRO A 63 -25.53 26.90 -48.13
CA PRO A 63 -25.74 28.09 -47.31
C PRO A 63 -26.42 27.76 -45.95
N TRP A 64 -26.62 28.77 -45.10
CA TRP A 64 -27.39 28.69 -43.86
C TRP A 64 -28.91 28.57 -44.13
N ILE A 65 -29.66 27.81 -43.31
CA ILE A 65 -30.92 28.23 -42.63
C ILE A 65 -31.58 27.09 -41.80
N PHE A 66 -32.28 27.50 -40.72
CA PHE A 66 -33.16 26.75 -39.80
C PHE A 66 -32.59 25.60 -38.94
N SER A 67 -32.27 25.98 -37.70
CA SER A 67 -32.75 25.38 -36.45
C SER A 67 -33.23 23.92 -36.47
N ASN A 68 -32.38 23.01 -35.99
CA ASN A 68 -32.83 21.87 -35.21
C ASN A 68 -32.35 22.09 -33.75
N PRO A 69 -33.23 22.21 -32.75
CA PRO A 69 -32.80 22.12 -31.35
C PRO A 69 -32.33 20.68 -31.13
N ALA A 70 -31.02 20.47 -31.06
CA ALA A 70 -30.47 19.13 -30.85
C ALA A 70 -31.03 18.58 -29.53
N GLU A 71 -31.78 17.47 -29.61
CA GLU A 71 -32.15 16.70 -28.43
C GLU A 71 -30.88 16.33 -27.65
N PRO A 72 -30.89 16.33 -26.31
CA PRO A 72 -29.71 16.01 -25.51
C PRO A 72 -29.24 14.60 -25.85
N THR A 73 -28.18 14.53 -26.65
CA THR A 73 -27.80 13.29 -27.32
C THR A 73 -27.39 12.23 -26.30
N SER A 74 -27.78 10.98 -26.55
CA SER A 74 -27.69 9.83 -25.63
C SER A 74 -26.28 9.45 -25.12
N TYR A 75 -25.26 10.27 -25.40
CA TYR A 75 -23.86 10.01 -25.09
C TYR A 75 -23.48 10.40 -23.64
N GLU A 76 -24.12 11.42 -23.04
CA GLU A 76 -23.67 11.98 -21.75
C GLU A 76 -24.11 11.15 -20.53
N HIS A 77 -25.30 10.53 -20.59
CA HIS A 77 -25.85 9.74 -19.48
C HIS A 77 -24.97 8.54 -19.08
N SER A 78 -24.24 7.94 -20.03
CA SER A 78 -23.43 6.73 -19.77
C SER A 78 -22.07 7.00 -19.11
N TYR A 79 -21.63 8.26 -19.05
CA TYR A 79 -20.39 8.64 -18.35
C TYR A 79 -20.60 8.97 -16.88
N GLN A 80 -21.74 9.58 -16.52
CA GLN A 80 -22.04 9.93 -15.13
C GLN A 80 -22.29 8.67 -14.28
N ASP A 81 -23.09 7.73 -14.81
CA ASP A 81 -23.51 6.49 -14.16
C ASP A 81 -22.33 5.62 -13.67
N ARG A 82 -21.34 5.40 -14.54
CA ARG A 82 -20.11 4.64 -14.23
C ARG A 82 -19.20 5.32 -13.22
N SER A 83 -19.16 6.66 -13.21
CA SER A 83 -18.39 7.42 -12.22
C SER A 83 -18.98 7.24 -10.81
N SER A 84 -20.32 7.25 -10.71
CA SER A 84 -21.00 6.90 -9.47
C SER A 84 -20.80 5.45 -9.04
N GLU A 85 -20.86 4.47 -9.96
CA GLU A 85 -20.66 3.04 -9.64
C GLU A 85 -19.29 2.78 -9.01
N VAL A 86 -18.20 3.26 -9.62
CA VAL A 86 -16.84 3.09 -9.09
C VAL A 86 -16.69 3.81 -7.74
N THR A 87 -17.22 5.03 -7.61
CA THR A 87 -17.16 5.77 -6.34
C THR A 87 -17.89 5.01 -5.22
N LEU A 88 -19.11 4.54 -5.47
CA LEU A 88 -19.90 3.75 -4.50
C LEU A 88 -19.18 2.45 -4.10
N ARG A 89 -18.50 1.79 -5.04
CA ARG A 89 -17.68 0.59 -4.76
C ARG A 89 -16.50 0.90 -3.84
N ILE A 90 -15.81 2.03 -4.05
CA ILE A 90 -14.70 2.46 -3.17
C ILE A 90 -15.23 2.79 -1.77
N GLU A 91 -16.28 3.59 -1.66
CA GLU A 91 -16.91 3.96 -0.37
C GLU A 91 -17.40 2.71 0.39
N ALA A 92 -17.92 1.70 -0.32
CA ALA A 92 -18.31 0.42 0.27
C ALA A 92 -17.11 -0.40 0.79
N VAL A 93 -15.99 -0.44 0.04
CA VAL A 93 -14.75 -1.08 0.49
C VAL A 93 -14.19 -0.37 1.71
N LEU A 94 -14.07 0.97 1.70
CA LEU A 94 -13.55 1.74 2.83
C LEU A 94 -14.44 1.61 4.08
N SER A 95 -15.77 1.59 3.91
CA SER A 95 -16.72 1.30 5.00
C SER A 95 -16.52 -0.12 5.57
N TRP A 96 -16.27 -1.11 4.72
CA TRP A 96 -16.00 -2.49 5.14
C TRP A 96 -14.65 -2.62 5.86
N LEU A 97 -13.61 -1.90 5.44
CA LEU A 97 -12.32 -1.82 6.15
C LEU A 97 -12.48 -1.27 7.57
N VAL A 98 -13.26 -0.20 7.74
CA VAL A 98 -13.57 0.35 9.08
C VAL A 98 -14.38 -0.66 9.91
N SER A 99 -15.23 -1.50 9.30
CA SER A 99 -15.91 -2.60 9.99
C SER A 99 -15.02 -3.81 10.33
N LYS A 100 -13.76 -3.77 9.91
CA LYS A 100 -12.69 -4.75 10.14
C LYS A 100 -11.57 -4.20 11.06
N ASP A 101 -11.88 -3.12 11.78
CA ASP A 101 -10.98 -2.34 12.66
C ASP A 101 -9.71 -1.80 11.96
N VAL A 102 -9.75 -1.65 10.63
CA VAL A 102 -8.71 -0.95 9.86
C VAL A 102 -9.02 0.54 9.83
N LEU A 103 -8.16 1.35 10.45
CA LEU A 103 -8.24 2.80 10.43
C LEU A 103 -7.92 3.33 9.02
N VAL A 104 -8.61 4.39 8.60
CA VAL A 104 -8.32 5.12 7.35
C VAL A 104 -8.18 6.62 7.65
N PRO A 105 -7.05 7.08 8.25
CA PRO A 105 -6.93 8.43 8.83
C PRO A 105 -7.15 9.56 7.81
N HIS A 106 -6.78 9.33 6.55
CA HIS A 106 -6.90 10.29 5.45
C HIS A 106 -7.79 9.72 4.33
N HIS A 107 -9.01 9.32 4.69
CA HIS A 107 -10.02 8.69 3.83
C HIS A 107 -10.15 9.30 2.42
N GLY A 108 -10.15 10.63 2.31
CA GLY A 108 -10.22 11.31 1.00
C GLY A 108 -9.04 11.01 0.09
N GLU A 109 -7.82 10.95 0.64
CA GLU A 109 -6.60 10.68 -0.13
C GLU A 109 -6.54 9.22 -0.59
N VAL A 110 -6.95 8.29 0.28
CA VAL A 110 -7.06 6.85 -0.06
C VAL A 110 -8.12 6.63 -1.15
N ARG A 111 -9.28 7.30 -1.04
CA ARG A 111 -10.33 7.26 -2.07
C ARG A 111 -9.84 7.83 -3.40
N ASP A 112 -9.18 8.98 -3.38
CA ASP A 112 -8.70 9.66 -4.59
C ASP A 112 -7.47 8.97 -5.22
N TYR A 113 -6.77 8.12 -4.47
CA TYR A 113 -5.84 7.12 -5.03
C TYR A 113 -6.60 6.00 -5.74
N LEU A 114 -7.58 5.35 -5.08
CA LEU A 114 -8.36 4.25 -5.65
C LEU A 114 -9.21 4.66 -6.87
N LEU A 115 -9.63 5.93 -6.97
CA LEU A 115 -10.30 6.47 -8.16
C LEU A 115 -9.38 6.54 -9.40
N ARG A 116 -8.08 6.72 -9.21
CA ARG A 116 -7.05 6.66 -10.27
C ARG A 116 -6.62 5.22 -10.55
N HIS A 117 -6.51 4.42 -9.51
CA HIS A 117 -6.00 3.04 -9.54
C HIS A 117 -7.13 2.03 -9.27
N GLN A 118 -8.14 2.02 -10.13
CA GLN A 118 -9.40 1.30 -9.91
C GLN A 118 -9.23 -0.23 -9.88
N ASP A 119 -8.17 -0.74 -10.48
CA ASP A 119 -7.75 -2.15 -10.44
C ASP A 119 -7.14 -2.56 -9.09
N MET A 120 -6.80 -1.60 -8.22
CA MET A 120 -6.33 -1.84 -6.85
C MET A 120 -7.47 -2.08 -5.86
N ILE A 121 -8.72 -1.73 -6.19
CA ILE A 121 -9.86 -1.76 -5.25
C ILE A 121 -10.04 -3.14 -4.59
N ASP A 122 -10.02 -4.20 -5.41
CA ASP A 122 -10.15 -5.58 -4.90
C ASP A 122 -8.89 -6.07 -4.18
N LEU A 123 -7.70 -5.61 -4.60
CA LEU A 123 -6.44 -5.99 -3.97
C LEU A 123 -6.31 -5.39 -2.57
N VAL A 124 -6.67 -4.11 -2.41
CA VAL A 124 -6.67 -3.43 -1.11
C VAL A 124 -7.73 -4.04 -0.19
N ALA A 125 -8.91 -4.38 -0.70
CA ALA A 125 -9.91 -5.11 0.08
C ALA A 125 -9.38 -6.48 0.55
N PHE A 126 -8.77 -7.25 -0.35
CA PHE A 126 -8.19 -8.56 -0.02
C PHE A 126 -7.03 -8.47 0.99
N ALA A 127 -6.02 -7.64 0.71
CA ALA A 127 -4.81 -7.50 1.52
C ALA A 127 -5.11 -6.96 2.93
N CYS A 128 -5.94 -5.92 3.04
CA CYS A 128 -6.37 -5.42 4.35
C CYS A 128 -7.28 -6.42 5.09
N GLY A 129 -8.04 -7.25 4.36
CA GLY A 129 -8.82 -8.35 4.94
C GLY A 129 -7.94 -9.43 5.56
N ALA A 130 -6.95 -9.92 4.82
CA ALA A 130 -5.97 -10.90 5.29
C ALA A 130 -5.15 -10.34 6.47
N ALA A 131 -4.66 -9.10 6.38
CA ALA A 131 -3.97 -8.43 7.48
C ALA A 131 -4.87 -8.27 8.72
N SER A 132 -6.13 -7.83 8.55
CA SER A 132 -7.10 -7.76 9.66
C SER A 132 -7.26 -9.12 10.32
N GLU A 133 -7.46 -10.20 9.56
CA GLU A 133 -7.61 -11.55 10.10
C GLU A 133 -6.33 -12.13 10.71
N ARG A 134 -5.15 -11.69 10.27
CA ARG A 134 -3.85 -12.13 10.80
C ARG A 134 -3.40 -11.37 12.05
N PHE A 135 -3.82 -10.12 12.21
CA PHE A 135 -3.37 -9.18 13.25
C PHE A 135 -4.44 -8.77 14.27
N GLN A 136 -5.58 -9.50 14.36
CA GLN A 136 -6.75 -9.23 15.23
C GLN A 136 -6.49 -9.00 16.74
N THR A 137 -5.25 -9.11 17.22
CA THR A 137 -4.91 -8.99 18.64
C THR A 137 -3.58 -8.23 18.78
N ASP A 138 -3.49 -7.39 19.82
CA ASP A 138 -2.35 -6.52 20.16
C ASP A 138 -1.89 -5.53 19.06
N SER A 139 -2.70 -5.29 18.01
CA SER A 139 -2.30 -4.52 16.82
C SER A 139 -3.35 -3.51 16.33
N GLU A 140 -2.94 -2.27 16.03
CA GLU A 140 -3.68 -1.28 15.23
C GLU A 140 -3.30 -1.45 13.76
N LEU A 141 -4.28 -1.42 12.85
CA LEU A 141 -4.06 -1.39 11.41
C LEU A 141 -4.48 -0.02 10.86
N ALA A 142 -3.60 0.63 10.09
CA ALA A 142 -3.89 1.93 9.48
C ALA A 142 -3.54 1.97 7.99
N LEU A 143 -4.54 2.15 7.14
CA LEU A 143 -4.39 2.37 5.71
C LEU A 143 -4.21 3.86 5.43
N GLU A 144 -3.02 4.23 4.99
CA GLU A 144 -2.60 5.61 4.72
C GLU A 144 -2.01 5.72 3.29
N LEU A 145 -2.04 6.92 2.71
CA LEU A 145 -1.32 7.21 1.46
C LEU A 145 0.10 7.67 1.83
N TYR A 146 1.10 6.85 1.55
CA TYR A 146 2.49 7.27 1.64
C TYR A 146 2.83 8.20 0.48
N ARG A 147 3.59 9.26 0.77
CA ARG A 147 4.19 10.14 -0.23
C ARG A 147 5.67 10.28 0.07
N ASP A 148 6.51 10.08 -0.93
CA ASP A 148 7.95 10.29 -0.83
C ASP A 148 8.24 11.82 -0.81
N PRO A 149 9.10 12.33 0.09
CA PRO A 149 9.47 13.75 0.12
C PRO A 149 10.62 14.11 -0.82
N GLU A 150 11.36 13.13 -1.37
CA GLU A 150 12.47 13.34 -2.31
C GLU A 150 12.00 13.31 -3.78
N ILE A 151 10.92 12.58 -4.10
CA ILE A 151 10.36 12.39 -5.46
C ILE A 151 8.83 12.42 -5.50
N GLU A 152 8.23 12.72 -6.66
CA GLU A 152 6.78 12.68 -6.88
C GLU A 152 6.25 11.23 -7.00
N ASN A 153 6.42 10.42 -5.94
CA ASN A 153 5.94 9.05 -5.85
C ASN A 153 5.00 8.87 -4.64
N GLU A 154 3.86 8.21 -4.85
CA GLU A 154 2.88 7.95 -3.80
C GLU A 154 2.21 6.59 -3.98
N TYR A 155 1.95 5.91 -2.87
CA TYR A 155 1.40 4.55 -2.85
C TYR A 155 0.64 4.27 -1.55
N LEU A 156 -0.28 3.30 -1.59
CA LEU A 156 -1.02 2.92 -0.40
C LEU A 156 -0.15 2.06 0.51
N THR A 157 -0.13 2.41 1.80
CA THR A 157 0.59 1.66 2.82
C THR A 157 -0.38 1.26 3.93
N LEU A 158 -0.43 -0.04 4.22
CA LEU A 158 -1.06 -0.57 5.41
C LEU A 158 0.00 -0.71 6.50
N TYR A 159 -0.08 0.12 7.54
CA TYR A 159 0.78 0.04 8.70
C TYR A 159 0.21 -0.92 9.74
N VAL A 160 1.02 -1.88 10.20
CA VAL A 160 0.80 -2.65 11.42
C VAL A 160 1.52 -1.97 12.57
N ARG A 161 0.76 -1.51 13.56
CA ARG A 161 1.29 -0.90 14.79
C ARG A 161 0.97 -1.77 16.00
N ARG A 162 1.91 -1.92 16.93
CA ARG A 162 1.71 -2.69 18.18
C ARG A 162 2.19 -1.89 19.39
N GLU A 163 1.63 -2.17 20.57
CA GLU A 163 2.19 -1.67 21.85
C GLU A 163 3.63 -2.15 22.08
N GLN A 164 3.95 -3.35 21.60
CA GLN A 164 5.27 -3.98 21.76
C GLN A 164 5.64 -4.74 20.48
N TYR A 165 6.72 -4.30 19.84
CA TYR A 165 7.31 -4.99 18.69
C TYR A 165 8.11 -6.20 19.15
N LYS A 166 7.56 -7.38 18.88
CA LYS A 166 8.25 -8.68 19.01
C LYS A 166 9.13 -8.91 17.78
N GLN A 167 10.14 -9.78 17.84
CA GLN A 167 11.10 -9.94 16.73
C GLN A 167 10.43 -10.50 15.46
N GLU A 168 9.39 -11.30 15.66
CA GLU A 168 8.64 -12.02 14.64
C GLU A 168 7.71 -11.12 13.80
N ILE A 169 7.52 -9.85 14.16
CA ILE A 169 6.56 -8.95 13.47
C ILE A 169 6.81 -8.83 11.96
N LEU A 170 8.07 -8.88 11.53
CA LEU A 170 8.45 -8.82 10.12
C LEU A 170 8.12 -10.13 9.41
N ASP A 171 8.42 -11.28 10.05
CA ASP A 171 8.01 -12.60 9.54
C ASP A 171 6.48 -12.69 9.41
N GLU A 172 5.72 -12.10 10.34
CA GLU A 172 4.26 -12.03 10.26
C GLU A 172 3.74 -11.13 9.13
N ILE A 173 4.47 -10.07 8.80
CA ILE A 173 4.18 -9.15 7.68
C ILE A 173 4.48 -9.83 6.34
N ASP A 174 5.68 -10.40 6.18
CA ASP A 174 6.13 -11.05 4.94
C ASP A 174 5.20 -12.21 4.55
N LEU A 175 4.71 -12.98 5.54
CA LEU A 175 3.72 -14.03 5.32
C LEU A 175 2.40 -13.54 4.72
N VAL A 176 1.94 -12.33 5.09
CA VAL A 176 0.70 -11.75 4.55
C VAL A 176 0.95 -11.03 3.22
N SER A 177 2.11 -10.40 3.04
CA SER A 177 2.53 -9.81 1.76
C SER A 177 2.54 -10.86 0.65
N ALA A 178 3.08 -12.04 0.94
CA ALA A 178 3.10 -13.18 0.02
C ALA A 178 1.70 -13.67 -0.42
N GLU A 179 0.61 -13.34 0.29
CA GLU A 179 -0.76 -13.67 -0.14
C GLU A 179 -1.25 -12.78 -1.29
N PHE A 180 -0.69 -11.57 -1.47
CA PHE A 180 -1.17 -10.59 -2.46
C PHE A 180 -0.10 -10.06 -3.44
N GLU A 181 1.19 -10.30 -3.24
CA GLU A 181 2.27 -9.84 -4.13
C GLU A 181 2.09 -10.27 -5.60
N ASP A 182 1.75 -11.53 -5.86
CA ASP A 182 1.44 -12.03 -7.22
C ASP A 182 0.29 -11.24 -7.85
N ASN A 183 -0.72 -10.86 -7.06
CA ASN A 183 -1.89 -10.09 -7.51
C ASN A 183 -1.57 -8.60 -7.73
N LEU A 184 -0.45 -8.09 -7.22
CA LEU A 184 0.04 -6.72 -7.45
C LEU A 184 0.75 -6.59 -8.82
N THR A 185 1.21 -7.71 -9.38
CA THR A 185 1.92 -7.72 -10.68
C THR A 185 1.02 -7.23 -11.81
N GLY A 186 1.47 -6.16 -12.49
CA GLY A 186 0.75 -5.56 -13.62
C GLY A 186 -0.40 -4.63 -13.22
N LYS A 187 -0.54 -4.29 -11.95
CA LYS A 187 -1.47 -3.24 -11.48
C LYS A 187 -1.00 -1.84 -11.86
N SER A 188 -1.94 -0.90 -11.91
CA SER A 188 -1.66 0.51 -12.22
C SER A 188 -1.09 1.32 -11.04
N GLY A 189 -1.26 0.81 -9.81
CA GLY A 189 -0.79 1.43 -8.57
C GLY A 189 0.05 0.46 -7.74
N TRP A 190 0.47 0.90 -6.55
CA TRP A 190 1.34 0.15 -5.66
C TRP A 190 0.76 0.07 -4.25
N PHE A 191 1.04 -1.03 -3.54
CA PHE A 191 0.57 -1.29 -2.18
C PHE A 191 1.66 -1.96 -1.35
N VAL A 192 1.81 -1.54 -0.09
CA VAL A 192 2.82 -2.07 0.84
C VAL A 192 2.17 -2.39 2.18
N LEU A 193 2.44 -3.58 2.73
CA LEU A 193 2.20 -3.90 4.14
C LEU A 193 3.53 -3.75 4.89
N THR A 194 3.55 -2.97 5.97
CA THR A 194 4.79 -2.72 6.75
C THR A 194 4.47 -2.22 8.16
N THR A 195 5.49 -1.77 8.90
CA THR A 195 5.33 -1.04 10.16
C THR A 195 6.12 0.27 10.12
N ASP A 196 5.56 1.33 10.73
CA ASP A 196 6.25 2.62 10.94
C ASP A 196 6.90 2.71 12.34
N PHE A 197 6.95 1.60 13.08
CA PHE A 197 7.44 1.48 14.46
C PHE A 197 6.77 2.43 15.47
N ARG A 198 5.63 3.05 15.12
CA ARG A 198 4.83 3.83 16.07
C ARG A 198 4.09 2.88 17.00
N LEU A 199 3.92 3.28 18.26
CA LEU A 199 3.05 2.54 19.18
C LEU A 199 1.58 2.85 18.85
N THR A 200 0.68 1.94 19.22
CA THR A 200 -0.77 2.18 19.24
C THR A 200 -1.14 3.32 20.20
N ARG A 201 -2.32 3.91 20.01
CA ARG A 201 -2.80 5.07 20.79
C ARG A 201 -3.76 4.73 21.93
#